data_AF-A0A5M6I1N3-F1
#
_entry.id   AF-A0A5M6I1N3-F1
#
_cell.length_a   1.000
_cell.length_b   1.000
_cell.length_c   1.000
_cell.angle_alpha   90.00
_cell.angle_beta   90.00
_cell.angle_gamma   90.00
#
_symmetry.space_group_name_H-M   'P 1'
#
loop_
_entity.id
_entity.type
_entity.pdbx_description
1 polymer ?
#
loop_
_entity_poly.entity_id
_entity_poly.type
_entity_poly.pdbx_seq_one_letter_code
_entity_poly.pdbx_strand_id
1 'polypeptide(L)'
;MAKLKLGAITEDKPVKLTVELPAALHRDLVAYADILGRETGKPIGEPAKLIAPMIERFMATDRAFAKARRVRPHEAGRPETRRQLPAGNPESVPPAT
;
A
#
# COMPACT_ATOMS: atom_id res chain seq x y z
N MET A 1 -26.32 7.85 -27.95
CA MET A 1 -25.54 6.78 -27.29
C MET A 1 -24.97 7.35 -25.99
N ALA A 2 -25.54 7.01 -24.83
CA ALA A 2 -25.12 7.60 -23.55
C ALA A 2 -23.80 6.97 -23.07
N LYS A 3 -22.75 7.78 -22.94
CA LYS A 3 -21.44 7.36 -22.42
C LYS A 3 -21.54 7.24 -20.90
N LEU A 4 -21.47 6.02 -20.38
CA LEU A 4 -21.46 5.77 -18.95
C LEU A 4 -20.22 6.43 -18.32
N LYS A 5 -20.44 7.18 -17.23
CA LYS A 5 -19.40 7.96 -16.51
C LYS A 5 -18.66 7.16 -15.44
N LEU A 6 -18.83 5.84 -15.39
CA LEU A 6 -18.03 5.00 -14.52
C LEU A 6 -16.64 4.84 -15.15
N GLY A 7 -15.65 5.48 -14.53
CA GLY A 7 -14.24 5.17 -14.77
C GLY A 7 -13.93 3.74 -14.36
N ALA A 8 -12.72 3.28 -14.69
CA ALA A 8 -12.27 1.91 -14.37
C ALA A 8 -12.53 1.59 -12.89
N ILE A 9 -13.27 0.52 -12.65
CA ILE A 9 -13.46 -0.02 -11.31
C ILE A 9 -12.09 -0.56 -10.87
N THR A 10 -11.48 0.07 -9.86
CA THR A 10 -10.24 -0.44 -9.28
C THR A 10 -10.54 -1.81 -8.68
N GLU A 11 -10.04 -2.87 -9.28
CA GLU A 11 -9.99 -4.17 -8.62
C GLU A 11 -9.01 -4.06 -7.44
N ASP A 12 -9.52 -3.91 -6.23
CA ASP A 12 -8.73 -4.16 -5.02
C ASP A 12 -8.35 -5.64 -5.01
N LYS A 13 -7.17 -5.95 -5.53
CA LYS A 13 -6.65 -7.32 -5.55
C LYS A 13 -6.18 -7.69 -4.15
N PRO A 14 -6.86 -8.63 -3.46
CA PRO A 14 -6.47 -9.01 -2.11
C PRO A 14 -5.09 -9.68 -2.14
N VAL A 15 -4.19 -9.21 -1.27
CA VAL A 15 -2.86 -9.82 -1.07
C VAL A 15 -2.96 -10.82 0.07
N LYS A 16 -2.56 -12.07 -0.18
CA LYS A 16 -2.47 -13.09 0.87
C LYS A 16 -1.18 -12.90 1.67
N LEU A 17 -1.32 -12.77 2.99
CA LEU A 17 -0.21 -12.71 3.92
C LEU A 17 -0.26 -13.94 4.84
N THR A 18 0.89 -14.57 5.06
CA THR A 18 1.06 -15.58 6.12
C THR A 18 1.73 -14.89 7.30
N VAL A 19 1.14 -14.98 8.49
CA VAL A 19 1.61 -14.32 9.71
C VAL A 19 1.63 -15.32 10.86
N GLU A 20 2.73 -15.33 11.59
CA GLU A 20 2.87 -16.07 12.84
C GLU A 20 2.53 -15.15 14.00
N LEU A 21 1.64 -15.61 14.90
CA LEU A 21 1.25 -14.87 16.09
C LEU A 21 1.68 -15.65 17.34
N PRO A 22 2.15 -14.97 18.40
CA PRO A 22 2.31 -15.61 19.70
C PRO A 22 1.01 -16.29 20.13
N ALA A 23 1.11 -17.48 20.72
CA ALA A 23 -0.07 -18.25 21.13
C ALA A 23 -1.00 -17.47 22.09
N ALA A 24 -0.43 -16.65 22.97
CA ALA A 24 -1.21 -15.78 23.85
C ALA A 24 -2.05 -14.77 23.05
N LEU A 25 -1.43 -14.08 22.08
CA LEU A 25 -2.12 -13.11 21.24
C LEU A 25 -3.23 -13.75 20.40
N HIS A 26 -3.02 -14.97 19.89
CA HIS A 26 -4.08 -15.69 19.19
C HIS A 26 -5.28 -15.98 20.10
N ARG A 27 -5.05 -16.42 21.34
CA ARG A 27 -6.15 -16.66 22.31
C ARG A 27 -6.91 -15.37 22.62
N ASP A 28 -6.20 -14.26 22.79
CA ASP A 28 -6.83 -12.96 23.03
C ASP A 28 -7.65 -12.50 21.82
N LEU A 29 -7.17 -12.76 20.59
CA LEU A 29 -7.89 -12.46 19.36
C LEU A 29 -9.19 -13.29 19.23
N VAL A 30 -9.16 -14.57 19.61
CA VAL A 30 -10.36 -15.43 19.66
C VAL A 30 -11.36 -14.87 20.67
N ALA A 31 -10.92 -14.56 21.90
CA ALA A 31 -11.79 -14.01 22.93
C ALA A 31 -12.40 -12.65 22.51
N TYR A 32 -11.60 -11.81 21.86
CA TYR A 32 -12.07 -10.53 21.32
C TYR A 32 -13.15 -10.74 20.24
N ALA A 33 -12.95 -11.69 19.33
CA ALA A 33 -13.94 -12.01 18.29
C ALA A 33 -15.26 -12.51 18.90
N ASP A 34 -15.20 -13.32 19.96
CA ASP A 34 -16.39 -13.80 20.67
C ASP A 34 -17.16 -12.65 21.35
N ILE A 35 -16.44 -11.76 22.05
CA ILE A 35 -17.05 -10.61 22.73
C ILE A 35 -17.70 -9.68 21.69
N LEU A 36 -16.96 -9.30 20.66
CA LEU A 36 -17.46 -8.42 19.60
C LEU A 36 -18.64 -9.04 18.86
N GLY A 37 -18.62 -10.35 18.63
CA GLY A 37 -19.72 -11.05 17.99
C GLY A 37 -21.00 -11.06 18.82
N ARG A 38 -20.88 -11.17 20.14
CA ARG A 38 -22.00 -11.03 21.08
C ARG A 38 -22.54 -9.60 21.11
N GLU A 39 -21.66 -8.60 21.17
CA GLU A 39 -22.06 -7.19 21.20
C GLU A 39 -22.77 -6.74 19.93
N THR A 40 -22.31 -7.22 18.77
CA THR A 40 -22.86 -6.83 17.46
C THR A 40 -24.01 -7.73 17.00
N GLY A 41 -24.27 -8.83 17.70
CA GLY A 41 -25.21 -9.87 17.27
C GLY A 41 -24.77 -10.62 16.01
N LYS A 42 -23.49 -10.48 15.60
CA LYS A 42 -22.92 -11.05 14.38
C LYS A 42 -21.73 -11.93 14.73
N PRO A 43 -21.87 -13.27 14.74
CA PRO A 43 -20.77 -14.14 15.08
C PRO A 43 -19.60 -13.96 14.11
N ILE A 44 -18.38 -13.85 14.66
CA ILE A 44 -17.14 -13.78 13.89
C ILE A 44 -16.53 -15.18 13.87
N GLY A 45 -16.82 -15.94 12.81
CA GLY A 45 -16.38 -17.33 12.72
C GLY A 45 -14.86 -17.52 12.52
N GLU A 46 -14.17 -16.49 12.04
CA GLU A 46 -12.72 -16.54 11.79
C GLU A 46 -12.04 -15.30 12.38
N PRO A 47 -11.37 -15.43 13.54
CA PRO A 47 -10.75 -14.29 14.24
C PRO A 47 -9.72 -13.55 13.39
N ALA A 48 -9.04 -14.25 12.46
CA ALA A 48 -8.07 -13.66 11.55
C ALA A 48 -8.68 -12.58 10.63
N LYS A 49 -10.00 -12.61 10.36
CA LYS A 49 -10.69 -11.57 9.59
C LYS A 49 -10.72 -10.22 10.28
N LEU A 50 -10.43 -10.16 11.59
CA LEU A 50 -10.31 -8.91 12.33
C LEU A 50 -8.96 -8.22 12.13
N ILE A 51 -7.93 -8.96 11.71
CA ILE A 51 -6.57 -8.41 11.59
C ILE A 51 -6.53 -7.26 10.58
N ALA A 52 -7.12 -7.45 9.40
CA ALA A 52 -7.15 -6.42 8.36
C ALA A 52 -7.84 -5.11 8.82
N PRO A 53 -9.10 -5.11 9.29
CA PRO A 53 -9.75 -3.87 9.75
C PRO A 53 -9.09 -3.27 10.99
N MET A 54 -8.48 -4.08 11.87
CA MET A 54 -7.70 -3.56 13.01
C MET A 54 -6.45 -2.80 12.54
N ILE A 55 -5.70 -3.36 11.59
CA ILE A 55 -4.50 -2.72 11.02
C ILE A 55 -4.90 -1.45 10.26
N GLU A 56 -5.97 -1.50 9.47
CA GLU A 56 -6.50 -0.33 8.77
C GLU A 56 -6.85 0.79 9.76
N ARG A 57 -7.59 0.47 10.82
CA ARG A 57 -7.96 1.44 11.86
C ARG A 57 -6.74 2.01 12.58
N PHE A 58 -5.75 1.17 12.86
CA PHE A 58 -4.49 1.60 13.45
C PHE A 58 -3.76 2.60 12.54
N MET A 59 -3.54 2.26 11.26
CA MET A 59 -2.87 3.13 10.29
C MET A 59 -3.64 4.44 10.04
N ALA A 60 -4.98 4.39 10.03
CA ALA A 60 -5.81 5.57 9.83
C ALA A 60 -5.74 6.56 11.00
N THR A 61 -5.49 6.07 12.22
CA THR A 61 -5.46 6.90 13.44
C THR A 61 -4.05 7.36 13.83
N ASP A 62 -3.01 6.72 13.30
CA ASP A 62 -1.62 7.12 13.50
C ASP A 62 -1.27 8.40 12.71
N ARG A 63 -1.25 9.54 13.42
CA ARG A 63 -0.90 10.85 12.83
C ARG A 63 0.56 10.93 12.39
N ALA A 64 1.48 10.26 13.08
CA ALA A 64 2.90 10.27 12.73
C ALA A 64 3.10 9.52 11.41
N PHE A 65 2.45 8.37 11.26
CA PHE A 65 2.38 7.63 10.00
C PHE A 65 1.78 8.48 8.88
N ALA A 66 0.63 9.13 9.13
CA ALA A 66 -0.02 9.99 8.14
C ALA A 66 0.89 11.16 7.68
N LYS A 67 1.64 11.77 8.61
CA LYS A 67 2.62 12.82 8.28
C LYS A 67 3.78 12.27 7.45
N ALA A 68 4.34 11.13 7.83
CA ALA A 68 5.45 10.50 7.12
C ALA A 68 5.08 10.07 5.68
N ARG A 69 3.84 9.60 5.46
CA ARG A 69 3.32 9.29 4.12
C ARG A 69 3.22 10.53 3.23
N ARG A 70 2.86 11.69 3.76
CA ARG A 70 2.76 12.95 3.00
C ARG A 70 4.12 13.54 2.59
N VAL A 71 5.19 13.23 3.32
CA VAL A 71 6.56 13.67 2.97
C VAL A 71 7.18 12.79 1.88
N ARG A 72 6.61 11.61 1.61
CA ARG A 72 6.99 10.73 0.50
C ARG A 72 5.85 10.57 -0.54
N PRO A 73 5.40 11.62 -1.27
CA PRO A 73 4.35 11.43 -2.26
C PRO A 73 4.75 10.69 -3.53
N HIS A 74 6.05 10.50 -3.86
CA HIS A 74 6.37 10.03 -5.22
C HIS A 74 7.77 9.41 -5.36
N GLU A 75 7.93 8.16 -4.94
CA GLU A 75 8.97 7.26 -5.50
C GLU A 75 8.36 6.03 -6.20
N ALA A 76 7.03 5.94 -6.23
CA ALA A 76 6.29 4.87 -6.91
C ALA A 76 5.86 5.23 -8.34
N GLY A 77 6.62 6.09 -9.04
CA GLY A 77 6.21 6.52 -10.38
C GLY A 77 7.15 7.44 -11.14
N ARG A 78 8.46 7.51 -10.83
CA ARG A 78 9.37 8.26 -11.71
C ARG A 78 9.65 7.38 -12.94
N PRO A 79 9.17 7.70 -14.16
CA PRO A 79 9.72 7.07 -15.33
C PRO A 79 11.20 7.46 -15.37
N GLU A 80 12.07 6.45 -15.40
CA GLU A 80 13.50 6.66 -15.56
C GLU A 80 13.70 7.55 -16.79
N THR A 81 14.02 8.81 -16.55
CA THR A 81 14.40 9.72 -17.61
C THR A 81 15.72 9.18 -18.11
N ARG A 82 15.65 8.50 -19.26
CA ARG A 82 16.77 7.98 -20.04
C ARG A 82 17.90 9.00 -19.98
N ARG A 83 18.92 8.71 -19.18
CA ARG A 83 20.21 9.41 -19.23
C ARG A 83 20.85 9.05 -20.57
N GLN A 84 20.48 9.77 -21.62
CA GLN A 84 21.28 9.82 -22.83
C GLN A 84 22.50 10.68 -22.52
N LEU A 85 23.67 10.05 -22.52
CA LEU A 85 24.98 10.70 -22.45
C LEU A 85 25.06 11.79 -23.54
N PRO A 86 25.69 12.94 -23.27
CA PRO A 86 26.01 13.88 -24.33
C PRO A 86 26.97 13.20 -25.31
N ALA A 87 26.60 13.18 -26.59
CA ALA A 87 27.49 12.78 -27.66
C ALA A 87 28.75 13.66 -27.61
N GLY A 88 29.91 13.02 -27.58
CA GLY A 88 31.20 13.70 -27.58
C GLY A 88 31.31 14.67 -28.75
N ASN A 89 31.77 15.88 -28.44
CA ASN A 89 32.09 16.92 -29.39
C ASN A 89 33.38 16.53 -30.13
N PRO A 90 33.40 16.31 -31.45
CA PRO A 90 34.66 16.15 -32.16
C PRO A 90 35.35 17.50 -32.24
N GLU A 91 36.53 17.50 -31.64
CA GLU A 91 37.54 18.55 -31.59
C GLU A 91 37.83 19.16 -32.97
N SER A 92 37.87 20.49 -32.99
CA SER A 92 38.36 21.30 -34.10
C SER A 92 39.85 21.01 -34.33
N VAL A 93 40.22 20.57 -35.53
CA VAL A 93 41.61 20.59 -36.00
C VAL A 93 41.68 21.53 -37.21
N PRO A 94 42.36 22.70 -37.11
CA PRO A 94 42.59 23.56 -38.27
C PRO A 94 43.72 23.03 -39.17
N PRO A 95 43.78 23.49 -40.44
CA PRO A 95 44.58 22.86 -41.49
C PRO A 95 46.07 23.23 -41.40
N ALA A 96 46.93 22.29 -41.81
CA ALA A 96 48.34 22.56 -42.08
C ALA A 96 48.50 23.14 -43.49
N THR A 97 49.03 24.37 -43.57
CA THR A 97 49.92 24.85 -44.64
C THR A 97 50.81 25.92 -44.05
#